data_AF-A0A7C5BZ24-F1
#
_entry.id   AF-A0A7C5BZ24-F1
#
_cell.length_a   1.000
_cell.length_b   1.000
_cell.length_c   1.000
_cell.angle_alpha   90.00
_cell.angle_beta   90.00
_cell.angle_gamma   90.00
#
_symmetry.space_group_name_H-M   'P 1'
#
loop_
_entity.id
_entity.type
_entity.pdbx_description
1 polymer ?
#
loop_
_entity_poly.entity_id
_entity_poly.type
_entity_poly.pdbx_seq_one_letter_code
_entity_poly.pdbx_strand_id
1 'polypeptide(L)'
;MIRFLCPGCRSRIQAKDELAGQVRRCPKCQVAFRIPKPELPTEDYLEAEWVEGAAPAETARGAAAAEATKIVPAAEEGIRTVDVPDKLVRTNVYLICDKASIYAVWENNGRGWQIKGSMGFMSARQNSDELPLEGDFQLVELKMRPVPGGIRLVGLMSYQLAPRYALLSLARGDEDVLTKVVGPGRLTREQKSAIKLFILNKFMHPVWQDAREVLEFLNSPDYLTPGVG
;
A
#
# COMPACT_ATOMS: atom_id res chain seq x y z
N MET A 1 9.38 -19.41 -20.76
CA MET A 1 10.65 -19.20 -20.05
C MET A 1 10.33 -18.89 -18.59
N ILE A 2 10.86 -19.65 -17.65
CA ILE A 2 10.57 -19.51 -16.20
C ILE A 2 11.58 -18.57 -15.56
N ARG A 3 11.09 -17.53 -14.90
CA ARG A 3 11.90 -16.58 -14.12
C ARG A 3 11.60 -16.77 -12.65
N PHE A 4 12.62 -17.08 -11.86
CA PHE A 4 12.45 -17.31 -10.43
C PHE A 4 13.73 -16.93 -9.66
N LEU A 5 13.61 -16.80 -8.34
CA LEU A 5 14.74 -16.45 -7.46
C LEU A 5 15.36 -17.73 -6.90
N CYS A 6 16.70 -17.79 -6.88
CA CYS A 6 17.40 -18.89 -6.22
C CYS A 6 17.09 -18.89 -4.70
N PRO A 7 16.71 -20.02 -4.09
CA PRO A 7 16.43 -20.10 -2.66
C PRO A 7 17.68 -19.86 -1.77
N GLY A 8 18.89 -20.08 -2.29
CA GLY A 8 20.13 -19.87 -1.53
C GLY A 8 20.64 -18.43 -1.54
N CYS A 9 20.76 -17.82 -2.73
CA CYS A 9 21.39 -16.50 -2.88
C CYS A 9 20.46 -15.40 -3.38
N ARG A 10 19.17 -15.70 -3.59
CA ARG A 10 18.15 -14.77 -4.12
C ARG A 10 18.53 -14.13 -5.47
N SER A 11 19.48 -14.71 -6.20
CA SER A 11 19.82 -14.27 -7.55
C SER A 11 18.69 -14.61 -8.52
N ARG A 12 18.39 -13.68 -9.44
CA ARG A 12 17.42 -13.89 -10.52
C ARG A 12 17.97 -14.93 -11.50
N ILE A 13 17.26 -16.05 -11.65
CA ILE A 13 17.60 -17.12 -12.59
C ILE A 13 16.54 -17.16 -13.68
N GLN A 14 16.99 -17.35 -14.92
CA GLN A 14 16.14 -17.61 -16.07
C GLN A 14 16.38 -19.05 -16.51
N ALA A 15 15.33 -19.86 -16.57
CA ALA A 15 15.37 -21.23 -17.05
C ALA A 15 14.38 -21.43 -18.20
N LYS A 16 14.72 -22.33 -19.13
CA LYS A 16 13.77 -22.78 -20.16
C LYS A 16 12.66 -23.60 -19.52
N ASP A 17 11.47 -23.60 -20.11
CA ASP A 17 10.31 -24.33 -19.58
C ASP A 17 10.53 -25.85 -19.58
N GLU A 18 11.35 -26.35 -20.51
CA GLU A 18 11.81 -27.75 -20.56
C GLU A 18 12.60 -28.19 -19.31
N LEU A 19 13.16 -27.23 -18.55
CA LEU A 19 13.94 -27.49 -17.34
C LEU A 19 13.07 -27.48 -16.08
N ALA A 20 11.76 -27.31 -16.24
CA ALA A 20 10.81 -27.30 -15.14
C ALA A 20 10.74 -28.65 -14.42
N GLY A 21 10.91 -28.64 -13.10
CA GLY A 21 10.92 -29.83 -12.25
C GLY A 21 12.29 -30.52 -12.09
N GLN A 22 13.33 -30.08 -12.79
CA GLN A 22 14.68 -30.65 -12.64
C GLN A 22 15.48 -29.99 -11.50
N VAL A 23 16.39 -30.76 -10.88
CA VAL A 23 17.32 -30.27 -9.85
C VAL A 23 18.58 -29.74 -10.52
N ARG A 24 18.87 -28.44 -10.34
CA ARG A 24 20.06 -27.78 -10.90
C ARG A 24 20.75 -26.93 -9.85
N ARG A 25 22.05 -26.70 -10.06
CA ARG A 25 22.86 -25.83 -9.20
C ARG A 25 22.73 -24.40 -9.67
N CYS A 26 22.64 -23.47 -8.71
CA CYS A 26 22.67 -22.05 -9.00
C CYS A 26 24.01 -21.63 -9.60
N PRO A 27 24.07 -20.85 -10.69
CA PRO A 27 25.33 -20.38 -11.25
C PRO A 27 26.08 -19.40 -10.32
N LYS A 28 25.41 -18.78 -9.34
CA LYS A 28 26.04 -17.83 -8.41
C LYS A 28 26.45 -18.42 -7.06
N CYS A 29 25.66 -19.31 -6.48
CA CYS A 29 25.96 -19.89 -5.17
C CYS A 29 26.15 -21.41 -5.17
N GLN A 30 26.03 -22.06 -6.34
CA GLN A 30 26.13 -23.50 -6.55
C GLN A 30 25.17 -24.38 -5.73
N VAL A 31 24.25 -23.78 -4.97
CA VAL A 31 23.19 -24.50 -4.23
C VAL A 31 22.29 -25.23 -5.22
N ALA A 32 22.09 -26.52 -5.00
CA ALA A 32 21.16 -27.35 -5.78
C ALA A 32 19.72 -27.04 -5.38
N PHE A 33 18.87 -26.73 -6.35
CA PHE A 33 17.45 -26.44 -6.12
C PHE A 33 16.61 -26.98 -7.28
N ARG A 34 15.31 -27.21 -7.04
CA ARG A 34 14.36 -27.69 -8.06
C ARG A 34 13.66 -26.51 -8.74
N ILE A 35 13.61 -26.51 -10.08
CA ILE A 35 12.90 -25.48 -10.86
C ILE A 35 11.39 -25.73 -10.75
N PRO A 36 10.55 -24.73 -10.41
CA PRO A 36 9.10 -24.89 -10.31
C PRO A 36 8.46 -25.16 -11.68
N LYS A 37 7.45 -26.04 -11.73
CA LYS A 37 6.62 -26.28 -12.92
C LYS A 37 5.45 -25.30 -12.97
N PRO A 38 5.17 -24.65 -14.10
CA PRO A 38 3.91 -23.93 -14.27
C PRO A 38 2.80 -24.96 -14.50
N GLU A 39 1.84 -25.06 -13.59
CA GLU A 39 0.56 -25.73 -13.86
C GLU A 39 -0.33 -24.75 -14.63
N LEU A 40 -0.74 -25.17 -15.82
CA LEU A 40 -1.75 -24.46 -16.62
C LEU A 40 -3.11 -24.66 -15.96
N PRO A 41 -3.90 -23.60 -15.73
CA PRO A 41 -5.29 -23.76 -15.32
C PRO A 41 -6.10 -24.31 -16.52
N THR A 42 -6.74 -25.46 -16.31
CA THR A 42 -7.71 -26.07 -17.23
C THR A 42 -8.99 -25.24 -17.25
N GLU A 43 -9.43 -24.90 -18.46
CA GLU A 43 -10.69 -24.21 -18.77
C GLU A 43 -11.87 -25.16 -18.55
N ASP A 44 -12.60 -24.97 -17.45
CA ASP A 44 -13.94 -25.52 -17.22
C ASP A 44 -14.92 -24.34 -17.05
N TYR A 45 -15.42 -23.82 -18.18
CA TYR A 45 -16.61 -22.96 -18.21
C TYR A 45 -17.39 -23.25 -19.50
N LEU A 46 -18.22 -24.29 -19.44
CA LEU A 46 -19.36 -24.45 -20.34
C LEU A 46 -20.65 -24.00 -19.63
N GLU A 47 -21.38 -23.15 -20.35
CA GLU A 47 -22.83 -23.13 -20.52
C GLU A 47 -23.75 -22.83 -19.32
N ALA A 48 -24.35 -21.64 -19.37
CA ALA A 48 -25.76 -21.48 -19.03
C ALA A 48 -26.44 -20.65 -20.13
N GLU A 49 -27.32 -21.34 -20.83
CA GLU A 49 -28.02 -20.95 -22.05
C GLU A 49 -29.06 -19.85 -21.81
N TRP A 50 -29.28 -19.10 -22.89
CA TRP A 50 -30.40 -18.20 -23.07
C TRP A 50 -31.65 -19.01 -23.43
N VAL A 51 -32.78 -18.72 -22.79
CA VAL A 51 -34.11 -19.18 -23.26
C VAL A 51 -34.99 -17.96 -23.50
N GLU A 52 -35.44 -17.86 -24.75
CA GLU A 52 -36.36 -16.86 -25.30
C GLU A 52 -37.78 -16.99 -24.73
N GLY A 53 -38.52 -15.89 -24.69
CA GLY A 53 -39.91 -15.88 -24.24
C GLY A 53 -40.69 -14.62 -24.65
N ALA A 54 -41.04 -14.61 -25.94
CA ALA A 54 -42.13 -13.91 -26.63
C ALA A 54 -43.06 -12.94 -25.84
N ALA A 55 -43.22 -11.76 -26.44
CA ALA A 55 -44.31 -10.80 -26.18
C ALA A 55 -45.71 -11.36 -26.51
N PRO A 56 -46.76 -10.72 -25.98
CA PRO A 56 -47.76 -10.20 -26.90
C PRO A 56 -48.10 -8.72 -26.65
N ALA A 57 -48.53 -8.08 -27.73
CA ALA A 57 -48.95 -6.70 -27.83
C ALA A 57 -50.34 -6.46 -27.23
N GLU A 58 -50.55 -5.30 -26.59
CA GLU A 58 -51.88 -4.73 -26.35
C GLU A 58 -51.90 -3.23 -26.66
N THR A 59 -52.82 -2.88 -27.55
CA THR A 59 -53.20 -1.51 -27.92
C THR A 59 -54.21 -0.92 -26.95
N ALA A 60 -53.90 0.32 -26.53
CA ALA A 60 -54.80 1.44 -26.20
C ALA A 60 -55.81 1.30 -25.03
N ARG A 61 -55.71 2.24 -24.06
CA ARG A 61 -56.59 3.44 -23.93
C ARG A 61 -56.76 3.87 -22.45
N GLY A 62 -56.46 5.15 -22.16
CA GLY A 62 -57.20 5.92 -21.16
C GLY A 62 -56.54 6.18 -19.78
N ALA A 63 -55.92 7.36 -19.67
CA ALA A 63 -55.99 8.33 -18.57
C ALA A 63 -56.00 7.86 -17.10
N ALA A 64 -54.94 8.22 -16.34
CA ALA A 64 -55.06 9.03 -15.13
C ALA A 64 -53.68 9.39 -14.53
N ALA A 65 -53.57 10.64 -14.08
CA ALA A 65 -52.69 11.17 -13.04
C ALA A 65 -51.17 10.98 -13.19
N ALA A 66 -50.55 12.07 -13.64
CA ALA A 66 -49.13 12.36 -13.46
C ALA A 66 -48.79 12.45 -11.96
N GLU A 67 -47.94 11.55 -11.48
CA GLU A 67 -47.14 11.78 -10.28
C GLU A 67 -45.68 11.54 -10.68
N ALA A 68 -44.93 12.64 -10.75
CA ALA A 68 -43.56 12.67 -11.20
C ALA A 68 -42.67 11.99 -10.15
N THR A 69 -42.41 10.70 -10.35
CA THR A 69 -41.30 10.01 -9.69
C THR A 69 -40.01 10.71 -10.09
N LYS A 70 -39.50 11.56 -9.19
CA LYS A 70 -38.14 12.08 -9.25
C LYS A 70 -37.19 10.89 -9.37
N ILE A 71 -36.61 10.74 -10.56
CA ILE A 71 -35.38 10.00 -10.74
C ILE A 71 -34.33 10.75 -9.92
N VAL A 72 -34.06 10.24 -8.72
CA VAL A 72 -32.89 10.65 -7.95
C VAL A 72 -31.71 10.08 -8.75
N PRO A 73 -30.79 10.92 -9.27
CA PRO A 73 -29.58 10.39 -9.89
C PRO A 73 -28.86 9.55 -8.83
N ALA A 74 -28.43 8.36 -9.23
CA ALA A 74 -27.67 7.44 -8.41
C ALA A 74 -26.58 8.23 -7.68
N ALA A 75 -26.77 8.35 -6.36
CA ALA A 75 -25.83 9.00 -5.49
C ALA A 75 -24.47 8.35 -5.74
N GLU A 76 -23.52 9.21 -6.10
CA GLU A 76 -22.09 8.93 -6.14
C GLU A 76 -21.76 8.02 -4.95
N GLU A 77 -21.36 6.78 -5.23
CA GLU A 77 -20.72 5.94 -4.23
C GLU A 77 -19.56 6.76 -3.67
N GLY A 78 -19.72 7.17 -2.41
CA GLY A 78 -18.92 8.21 -1.79
C GLY A 78 -17.44 7.91 -1.95
N ILE A 79 -16.77 8.73 -2.76
CA ILE A 79 -15.31 8.85 -2.74
C ILE A 79 -15.00 9.24 -1.30
N ARG A 80 -14.44 8.30 -0.52
CA ARG A 80 -13.88 8.60 0.79
C ARG A 80 -12.74 9.58 0.55
N THR A 81 -13.02 10.87 0.65
CA THR A 81 -12.00 11.91 0.69
C THR A 81 -11.19 11.65 1.95
N VAL A 82 -9.96 11.18 1.77
CA VAL A 82 -9.03 10.98 2.87
C VAL A 82 -8.71 12.36 3.44
N ASP A 83 -9.13 12.60 4.67
CA ASP A 83 -8.85 13.84 5.39
C ASP A 83 -7.36 13.88 5.74
N VAL A 84 -6.62 14.80 5.12
CA VAL A 84 -5.18 14.95 5.36
C VAL A 84 -5.02 15.72 6.66
N PRO A 85 -4.22 15.23 7.62
CA PRO A 85 -4.05 15.95 8.88
C PRO A 85 -3.34 17.29 8.62
N ASP A 86 -3.85 18.36 9.24
CA ASP A 86 -3.23 19.69 9.19
C ASP A 86 -1.88 19.74 9.93
N LYS A 87 -1.64 18.79 10.85
CA LYS A 87 -0.48 18.77 11.76
C LYS A 87 -0.05 17.33 12.06
N LEU A 88 1.24 17.14 12.36
CA LEU A 88 1.73 15.84 12.81
C LEU A 88 1.26 15.57 14.24
N VAL A 89 0.42 14.55 14.40
CA VAL A 89 -0.06 14.09 15.70
C VAL A 89 1.12 13.47 16.45
N ARG A 90 1.49 14.08 17.58
CA ARG A 90 2.68 13.71 18.36
C ARG A 90 2.69 12.26 18.86
N THR A 91 1.52 11.65 19.02
CA THR A 91 1.40 10.24 19.43
C THR A 91 1.68 9.29 18.27
N ASN A 92 1.43 9.73 17.03
CA ASN A 92 1.56 8.92 15.82
C ASN A 92 3.02 8.83 15.37
N VAL A 93 3.29 7.81 14.56
CA VAL A 93 4.59 7.64 13.89
C VAL A 93 4.38 7.81 12.40
N TYR A 94 5.19 8.65 11.78
CA TYR A 94 5.07 8.95 10.35
C TYR A 94 6.27 8.38 9.60
N LEU A 95 6.00 7.77 8.45
CA LEU A 95 6.99 7.18 7.56
C LEU A 95 6.85 7.79 6.18
N ILE A 96 7.95 7.94 5.46
CA ILE A 96 7.91 8.22 4.03
C ILE A 96 8.53 7.04 3.32
N CYS A 97 7.78 6.43 2.41
CA CYS A 97 8.25 5.34 1.59
C CYS A 97 8.66 5.84 0.21
N ASP A 98 9.80 5.36 -0.28
CA ASP A 98 10.14 5.38 -1.71
C ASP A 98 9.47 4.18 -2.42
N LYS A 99 9.90 3.82 -3.62
CA LYS A 99 9.35 2.69 -4.40
C LYS A 99 9.31 1.35 -3.67
N ALA A 100 10.23 1.09 -2.73
CA ALA A 100 10.36 -0.23 -2.09
C ALA A 100 10.83 -0.20 -0.62
N SER A 101 11.17 0.96 -0.06
CA SER A 101 11.76 1.06 1.27
C SER A 101 11.28 2.29 2.02
N ILE A 102 11.45 2.27 3.35
CA ILE A 102 11.24 3.45 4.18
C ILE A 102 12.44 4.37 3.99
N TYR A 103 12.18 5.56 3.45
CA TYR A 103 13.15 6.61 3.20
C TYR A 103 13.27 7.56 4.39
N ALA A 104 12.15 7.94 5.02
CA ALA A 104 12.18 8.84 6.18
C ALA A 104 11.24 8.37 7.30
N VAL A 105 11.54 8.80 8.52
CA VAL A 105 10.75 8.53 9.73
C VAL A 105 10.67 9.80 10.55
N TRP A 106 9.48 10.10 11.07
CA TRP A 106 9.29 11.14 12.09
C TRP A 106 8.58 10.57 13.30
N GLU A 107 9.04 11.04 14.46
CA GLU A 107 8.48 10.74 15.77
C GLU A 107 8.60 11.98 16.64
N ASN A 108 7.75 12.07 17.67
CA ASN A 108 7.84 13.14 18.66
C ASN A 108 8.97 12.90 19.69
N ASN A 109 10.21 12.82 19.20
CA ASN A 109 11.43 12.68 20.01
C ASN A 109 12.35 13.92 19.94
N GLY A 110 11.87 15.01 19.31
CA GLY A 110 12.60 16.26 19.15
C GLY A 110 13.70 16.24 18.08
N ARG A 111 13.91 15.11 17.37
CA ARG A 111 14.93 15.01 16.31
C ARG A 111 14.40 15.44 14.94
N GLY A 112 13.09 15.65 14.82
CA GLY A 112 12.41 15.91 13.55
C GLY A 112 12.54 14.75 12.58
N TRP A 113 12.38 15.02 11.29
CA TRP A 113 12.50 14.00 10.25
C TRP A 113 13.90 13.40 10.19
N GLN A 114 13.96 12.07 10.26
CA GLN A 114 15.17 11.30 10.05
C GLN A 114 15.09 10.59 8.69
N ILE A 115 16.06 10.82 7.82
CA ILE A 115 16.17 10.18 6.51
C ILE A 115 17.18 9.03 6.54
N LYS A 116 16.98 8.07 5.66
CA LYS A 116 17.82 6.88 5.53
C LYS A 116 19.09 7.23 4.74
N GLY A 117 20.21 7.24 5.44
CA GLY A 117 21.56 7.30 4.87
C GLY A 117 22.24 5.93 4.76
N SER A 118 23.53 5.95 4.44
CA SER A 118 24.35 4.75 4.29
C SER A 118 24.65 4.02 5.61
N MET A 119 24.78 4.77 6.71
CA MET A 119 25.12 4.26 8.04
C MET A 119 23.94 4.24 9.02
N GLY A 120 22.72 4.52 8.56
CA GLY A 120 21.52 4.53 9.39
C GLY A 120 20.65 5.76 9.14
N PHE A 121 19.87 6.15 10.15
CA PHE A 121 18.99 7.31 10.07
C PHE A 121 19.71 8.58 10.52
N MET A 122 19.58 9.65 9.75
CA MET A 122 20.22 10.95 9.97
C MET A 122 19.20 12.08 9.83
N SER A 123 19.45 13.23 10.46
CA SER A 123 18.52 14.35 10.44
C SER A 123 18.37 14.92 9.02
N ALA A 124 17.13 15.02 8.54
CA ALA A 124 16.81 15.64 7.25
C ALA A 124 17.23 17.12 7.20
N ARG A 125 17.08 17.82 8.33
CA ARG A 125 17.42 19.25 8.44
C ARG A 125 18.91 19.52 8.32
N GLN A 126 19.75 18.61 8.80
CA GLN A 126 21.21 18.74 8.73
C GLN A 126 21.79 18.26 7.39
N ASN A 127 21.05 17.41 6.67
CA ASN A 127 21.50 16.75 5.44
C ASN A 127 20.50 17.00 4.31
N SER A 128 20.15 18.28 4.12
CA SER A 128 19.12 18.69 3.17
C SER A 128 19.51 18.48 1.71
N ASP A 129 20.81 18.37 1.45
CA ASP A 129 21.44 18.08 0.16
C ASP A 129 21.27 16.61 -0.27
N GLU A 130 21.04 15.68 0.67
CA GLU A 130 20.74 14.28 0.37
C GLU A 130 19.26 14.03 0.01
N LEU A 131 18.41 15.05 0.14
CA LEU A 131 16.98 14.94 -0.15
C LEU A 131 16.73 14.96 -1.66
N PRO A 132 16.05 13.94 -2.22
CA PRO A 132 15.78 13.88 -3.65
C PRO A 132 14.80 14.99 -4.06
N LEU A 133 15.09 15.62 -5.20
CA LEU A 133 14.26 16.67 -5.78
C LEU A 133 13.00 16.11 -6.44
N GLU A 134 12.99 14.85 -6.82
CA GLU A 134 11.85 14.18 -7.45
C GLU A 134 11.77 12.71 -7.06
N GLY A 135 10.56 12.16 -7.12
CA GLY A 135 10.31 10.75 -6.86
C GLY A 135 8.85 10.48 -6.57
N ASP A 136 8.50 9.21 -6.50
CA ASP A 136 7.18 8.76 -6.08
C ASP A 136 7.25 8.34 -4.61
N PHE A 137 6.69 9.18 -3.75
CA PHE A 137 6.77 9.03 -2.30
C PHE A 137 5.39 8.93 -1.68
N GLN A 138 5.24 7.98 -0.78
CA GLN A 138 4.03 7.80 0.02
C GLN A 138 4.33 8.22 1.45
N LEU A 139 3.61 9.21 1.97
CA LEU A 139 3.58 9.49 3.41
C LEU A 139 2.63 8.49 4.06
N VAL A 140 3.08 7.88 5.16
CA VAL A 140 2.31 6.89 5.91
C VAL A 140 2.22 7.34 7.35
N GLU A 141 1.01 7.36 7.87
CA GLU A 141 0.71 7.66 9.27
C GLU A 141 0.32 6.36 9.96
N LEU A 142 1.14 5.93 10.93
CA LEU A 142 0.79 4.90 11.89
C LEU A 142 0.03 5.55 13.04
N LYS A 143 -1.29 5.32 13.09
CA LYS A 143 -2.15 5.86 14.13
C LYS A 143 -1.92 5.10 15.42
N MET A 144 -1.44 5.80 16.43
CA MET A 144 -1.14 5.25 17.74
C MET A 144 -2.14 5.80 18.76
N ARG A 145 -2.67 4.92 19.62
CA ARG A 145 -3.57 5.28 20.70
C ARG A 145 -2.90 5.03 22.05
N PRO A 146 -2.89 6.01 22.98
CA PRO A 146 -2.43 5.77 24.34
C PRO A 146 -3.42 4.84 25.04
N VAL A 147 -2.90 3.88 25.80
CA VAL A 147 -3.68 2.94 26.62
C VAL A 147 -3.04 2.85 28.01
N PRO A 148 -3.78 2.41 29.04
CA PRO A 148 -3.15 2.07 30.32
C PRO A 148 -2.00 1.09 30.09
N GLY A 149 -0.79 1.48 30.47
CA GLY A 149 0.42 0.65 30.30
C GLY A 149 1.17 0.81 28.98
N GLY A 150 0.79 1.75 28.08
CA GLY A 150 1.62 2.07 26.91
C GLY A 150 0.87 2.70 25.74
N ILE A 151 1.28 2.32 24.53
CA ILE A 151 0.67 2.75 23.27
C ILE A 151 0.30 1.53 22.43
N ARG A 152 -0.74 1.68 21.60
CA ARG A 152 -1.16 0.65 20.65
C ARG A 152 -1.31 1.20 19.25
N LEU A 153 -0.90 0.42 18.27
CA LEU A 153 -1.22 0.66 16.87
C LEU A 153 -2.71 0.37 16.65
N VAL A 154 -3.45 1.35 16.14
CA VAL A 154 -4.89 1.22 15.92
C VAL A 154 -5.30 1.42 14.46
N GLY A 155 -4.44 2.01 13.65
CA GLY A 155 -4.71 2.25 12.24
C GLY A 155 -3.47 2.65 11.47
N LEU A 156 -3.61 2.72 10.15
CA LEU A 156 -2.58 3.13 9.22
C LEU A 156 -3.24 3.85 8.06
N MET A 157 -2.84 5.09 7.77
CA MET A 157 -3.25 5.84 6.58
C MET A 157 -2.05 6.12 5.68
N SER A 158 -2.26 6.21 4.38
CA SER A 158 -1.26 6.60 3.39
C SER A 158 -1.76 7.74 2.53
N TYR A 159 -0.81 8.60 2.14
CA TYR A 159 -1.03 9.83 1.41
C TYR A 159 0.02 9.95 0.29
N GLN A 160 -0.41 10.32 -0.91
CA GLN A 160 0.49 10.58 -2.03
C GLN A 160 1.17 11.92 -1.82
N LEU A 161 2.49 11.96 -1.89
CA LEU A 161 3.25 13.21 -1.93
C LEU A 161 3.44 13.71 -3.37
N ALA A 162 3.57 15.02 -3.51
CA ALA A 162 3.89 15.66 -4.78
C ALA A 162 5.19 15.07 -5.37
N PRO A 163 5.23 14.80 -6.69
CA PRO A 163 6.36 14.08 -7.29
C PRO A 163 7.66 14.89 -7.34
N ARG A 164 7.58 16.21 -7.11
CA ARG A 164 8.71 17.14 -7.17
C ARG A 164 8.76 18.00 -5.92
N TYR A 165 9.96 18.16 -5.39
CA TYR A 165 10.32 18.99 -4.25
C TYR A 165 9.56 18.69 -2.95
N ALA A 166 8.83 17.57 -2.87
CA ALA A 166 8.11 17.21 -1.65
C ALA A 166 9.07 17.00 -0.48
N LEU A 167 10.15 16.24 -0.66
CA LEU A 167 11.04 15.90 0.45
C LEU A 167 11.92 17.05 0.92
N LEU A 168 12.10 18.11 0.12
CA LEU A 168 12.79 19.32 0.58
C LEU A 168 12.07 20.02 1.75
N SER A 169 10.76 19.77 1.91
CA SER A 169 9.99 20.28 3.05
C SER A 169 10.48 19.72 4.40
N LEU A 170 11.02 18.49 4.41
CA LEU A 170 11.49 17.83 5.64
C LEU A 170 12.64 18.57 6.33
N ALA A 171 13.41 19.35 5.57
CA ALA A 171 14.49 20.17 6.12
C ALA A 171 14.02 21.54 6.65
N ARG A 172 12.83 22.00 6.22
CA ARG A 172 12.29 23.33 6.57
C ARG A 172 11.50 23.29 7.87
N GLY A 173 10.67 22.27 8.02
CA GLY A 173 9.81 22.09 9.18
C GLY A 173 9.22 20.68 9.22
N ASP A 174 8.83 20.25 10.41
CA ASP A 174 8.27 18.92 10.61
C ASP A 174 6.91 18.75 9.89
N GLU A 175 6.08 19.79 9.94
CA GLU A 175 4.71 19.78 9.39
C GLU A 175 4.66 20.18 7.91
N ASP A 176 5.72 20.82 7.37
CA ASP A 176 5.73 21.37 6.01
C ASP A 176 5.45 20.30 4.92
N VAL A 177 5.77 19.03 5.20
CA VAL A 177 5.50 17.91 4.29
C VAL A 177 4.02 17.66 4.07
N LEU A 178 3.16 18.00 5.03
CA LEU A 178 1.71 17.83 4.91
C LEU A 178 1.14 18.72 3.80
N THR A 179 1.73 19.90 3.59
CA THR A 179 1.39 20.79 2.46
C THR A 179 1.75 20.21 1.09
N LYS A 180 2.51 19.10 1.06
CA LYS A 180 2.94 18.40 -0.16
C LYS A 180 2.10 17.17 -0.45
N VAL A 181 1.09 16.87 0.36
CA VAL A 181 0.13 15.81 0.07
C VAL A 181 -0.77 16.26 -1.09
N VAL A 182 -0.89 15.42 -2.11
CA VAL A 182 -1.70 15.68 -3.31
C VAL A 182 -2.93 14.78 -3.42
N GLY A 183 -3.07 13.80 -2.52
CA GLY A 183 -4.22 12.90 -2.51
C GLY A 183 -4.02 11.66 -1.66
N PRO A 184 -4.97 10.71 -1.72
CA PRO A 184 -4.87 9.42 -1.05
C PRO A 184 -3.67 8.64 -1.58
N GLY A 185 -2.94 7.99 -0.66
CA GLY A 185 -1.79 7.17 -1.00
C GLY A 185 -2.18 5.80 -1.54
N ARG A 186 -1.22 5.16 -2.21
CA ARG A 186 -1.34 3.80 -2.73
C ARG A 186 -0.07 3.04 -2.39
N LEU A 187 -0.17 2.15 -1.42
CA LEU A 187 0.99 1.39 -0.96
C LEU A 187 1.19 0.15 -1.80
N THR A 188 2.35 0.04 -2.45
CA THR A 188 2.77 -1.17 -3.16
C THR A 188 3.03 -2.33 -2.19
N ARG A 189 3.12 -3.55 -2.72
CA ARG A 189 3.44 -4.74 -1.93
C ARG A 189 4.80 -4.61 -1.21
N GLU A 190 5.79 -4.04 -1.89
CA GLU A 190 7.12 -3.79 -1.35
C GLU A 190 7.07 -2.78 -0.21
N GLN A 191 6.33 -1.68 -0.38
CA GLN A 191 6.14 -0.66 0.66
C GLN A 191 5.42 -1.24 1.88
N LYS A 192 4.32 -1.99 1.68
CA LYS A 192 3.61 -2.68 2.77
C LYS A 192 4.53 -3.64 3.53
N SER A 193 5.35 -4.41 2.81
CA SER A 193 6.33 -5.32 3.43
C SER A 193 7.36 -4.55 4.26
N ALA A 194 7.86 -3.42 3.75
CA ALA A 194 8.81 -2.57 4.48
C ALA A 194 8.19 -1.95 5.75
N ILE A 195 6.94 -1.47 5.67
CA ILE A 195 6.21 -0.92 6.81
C ILE A 195 5.96 -2.01 7.86
N LYS A 196 5.53 -3.20 7.44
CA LYS A 196 5.34 -4.34 8.35
C LYS A 196 6.63 -4.68 9.08
N LEU A 197 7.74 -4.83 8.37
CA LEU A 197 9.04 -5.13 8.99
C LEU A 197 9.48 -4.02 9.96
N PHE A 198 9.24 -2.76 9.61
CA PHE A 198 9.51 -1.64 10.51
C PHE A 198 8.70 -1.74 11.80
N ILE A 199 7.39 -1.99 11.72
CA ILE A 199 6.53 -2.15 12.90
C ILE A 199 7.05 -3.27 13.79
N LEU A 200 7.33 -4.45 13.21
CA LEU A 200 7.79 -5.64 13.94
C LEU A 200 9.15 -5.44 14.62
N ASN A 201 10.07 -4.71 13.98
CA ASN A 201 11.42 -4.48 14.52
C ASN A 201 11.45 -3.34 15.54
N LYS A 202 10.57 -2.35 15.38
CA LYS A 202 10.57 -1.15 16.22
C LYS A 202 9.78 -1.30 17.50
N PHE A 203 8.63 -1.95 17.41
CA PHE A 203 7.68 -2.01 18.52
C PHE A 203 7.61 -3.41 19.11
N MET A 204 7.48 -3.48 20.43
CA MET A 204 7.24 -4.73 21.14
C MET A 204 5.88 -5.32 20.73
N HIS A 205 5.76 -6.64 20.79
CA HIS A 205 4.54 -7.39 20.43
C HIS A 205 3.23 -6.78 20.96
N PRO A 206 3.12 -6.34 22.23
CA PRO A 206 1.86 -5.80 22.77
C PRO A 206 1.35 -4.53 22.07
N VAL A 207 2.22 -3.80 21.37
CA VAL A 207 1.84 -2.56 20.66
C VAL A 207 1.02 -2.88 19.41
N TRP A 208 1.31 -3.98 18.71
CA TRP A 208 0.72 -4.28 17.40
C TRP A 208 -0.08 -5.59 17.35
N GLN A 209 -0.04 -6.43 18.38
CA GLN A 209 -0.73 -7.74 18.39
C GLN A 209 -2.26 -7.64 18.15
N ASP A 210 -2.88 -6.54 18.60
CA ASP A 210 -4.32 -6.33 18.49
C ASP A 210 -4.70 -5.52 17.24
N ALA A 211 -3.71 -5.07 16.45
CA ALA A 211 -3.90 -4.28 15.23
C ALA A 211 -4.22 -5.19 14.01
N ARG A 212 -5.22 -6.06 14.14
CA ARG A 212 -5.54 -7.10 13.13
C ARG A 212 -5.79 -6.50 11.75
N GLU A 213 -6.63 -5.46 11.68
CA GLU A 213 -6.95 -4.78 10.42
C GLU A 213 -5.68 -4.24 9.74
N VAL A 214 -4.78 -3.62 10.49
CA VAL A 214 -3.52 -3.08 9.95
C VAL A 214 -2.63 -4.22 9.43
N LEU A 215 -2.48 -5.30 10.19
CA LEU A 215 -1.65 -6.43 9.78
C LEU A 215 -2.24 -7.16 8.56
N GLU A 216 -3.56 -7.30 8.47
CA GLU A 216 -4.26 -7.85 7.33
C GLU A 216 -4.08 -6.96 6.11
N PHE A 217 -4.29 -5.64 6.24
CA PHE A 217 -4.05 -4.67 5.19
C PHE A 217 -2.61 -4.71 4.67
N LEU A 218 -1.62 -4.82 5.56
CA LEU A 218 -0.21 -4.92 5.16
C LEU A 218 0.13 -6.24 4.47
N ASN A 219 -0.68 -7.29 4.64
CA ASN A 219 -0.51 -8.58 3.94
C ASN A 219 -1.39 -8.68 2.68
N SER A 220 -2.39 -7.82 2.55
CA SER A 220 -3.34 -7.88 1.44
C SER A 220 -2.72 -7.35 0.14
N PRO A 221 -3.17 -7.87 -1.02
CA PRO A 221 -2.80 -7.35 -2.33
C PRO A 221 -3.55 -6.04 -2.69
N ASP A 222 -4.27 -5.43 -1.74
CA ASP A 222 -5.05 -4.22 -1.99
C ASP A 222 -4.16 -2.99 -2.10
N TYR A 223 -4.10 -2.37 -3.27
CA TYR A 223 -3.31 -1.16 -3.52
C TYR A 223 -4.16 0.11 -3.65
N LEU A 224 -5.49 -0.02 -3.59
CA LEU A 224 -6.43 1.07 -3.84
C LEU A 224 -6.88 1.72 -2.54
N THR A 225 -6.99 0.93 -1.47
CA THR A 225 -7.38 1.46 -0.17
C THR A 225 -6.21 2.26 0.43
N PRO A 226 -6.41 3.55 0.76
CA PRO A 226 -5.37 4.39 1.31
C PRO A 226 -4.96 3.97 2.74
N GLY A 227 -5.80 3.21 3.43
CA GLY A 227 -5.44 2.50 4.65
C GLY A 227 -6.64 2.04 5.47
N VAL A 228 -6.40 1.66 6.72
CA VAL A 228 -7.38 1.01 7.62
C VAL A 228 -7.31 1.55 9.05
N GLY A 229 -8.37 1.32 9.83
CA GLY A 229 -8.46 1.70 11.25
C GLY A 229 -8.91 3.13 11.56
#